data_AF-A0A5E6NJ38-F1
#
_entry.id   AF-A0A5E6NJ38-F1
#
_cell.length_a   1.000
_cell.length_b   1.000
_cell.length_c   1.000
_cell.angle_alpha   90.00
_cell.angle_beta   90.00
_cell.angle_gamma   90.00
#
_symmetry.space_group_name_H-M   'P 1'
#
loop_
_entity.id
_entity.type
_entity.pdbx_description
1 polymer ?
#
loop_
_entity_poly.entity_id
_entity_poly.type
_entity_poly.pdbx_seq_one_letter_code
_entity_poly.pdbx_strand_id
1 'polypeptide(L)'
;MLDYDGVVEKIGVRPEQILDLLALTGDSADNIPGVPSVGPKTAIKWLEQFKSIEGIKANAEQIGGKVGEKLRENFDLLDLSYQLVQLKFDVELPCDIFG
;
A
#
# COMPACT_ATOMS: atom_id res chain seq x y z
N MET A 1 -2.00 -11.46 17.85
CA MET A 1 -1.66 -10.06 17.56
C MET A 1 -0.20 -10.02 17.13
N LEU A 2 0.16 -9.27 16.09
CA LEU A 2 1.55 -9.13 15.65
C LEU A 2 2.16 -7.89 16.30
N ASP A 3 3.38 -7.99 16.81
CA ASP A 3 4.22 -6.86 17.17
C ASP A 3 4.98 -6.36 15.94
N TYR A 4 5.81 -5.32 16.12
CA TYR A 4 6.55 -4.71 15.02
C TYR A 4 7.42 -5.74 14.27
N ASP A 5 8.23 -6.52 15.00
CA ASP A 5 9.12 -7.52 14.40
C ASP A 5 8.32 -8.63 13.72
N GLY A 6 7.23 -9.08 14.33
CA GLY A 6 6.32 -10.06 13.74
C GLY A 6 5.65 -9.58 12.46
N VAL A 7 5.42 -8.28 12.27
CA VAL A 7 4.95 -7.71 10.99
C VAL A 7 6.05 -7.78 9.94
N VAL A 8 7.27 -7.36 10.27
CA VAL A 8 8.39 -7.40 9.33
C VAL A 8 8.67 -8.83 8.88
N GLU A 9 8.72 -9.78 9.81
CA GLU A 9 8.98 -11.19 9.52
C GLU A 9 7.88 -11.84 8.67
N LYS A 10 6.60 -11.55 8.94
CA LYS A 10 5.49 -12.22 8.25
C LYS A 10 5.06 -11.54 6.96
N ILE A 11 5.12 -10.21 6.91
CA ILE A 11 4.56 -9.41 5.83
C ILE A 11 5.66 -8.88 4.91
N GLY A 12 6.88 -8.71 5.42
CA GLY A 12 8.04 -8.25 4.64
C GLY A 12 8.14 -6.73 4.49
N VAL A 13 7.31 -5.97 5.20
CA VAL A 13 7.37 -4.49 5.26
C VAL A 13 7.28 -4.01 6.70
N ARG A 14 7.65 -2.75 6.97
CA ARG A 14 7.39 -2.12 8.28
C ARG A 14 5.88 -1.89 8.48
N PRO A 15 5.36 -1.86 9.72
CA PRO A 15 3.93 -1.63 9.97
C PRO A 15 3.36 -0.40 9.25
N GLU A 16 4.10 0.70 9.27
CA GLU A 16 3.79 1.96 8.60
C GLU A 16 3.75 1.87 7.07
N GLN A 17 4.23 0.78 6.46
CA GLN A 17 4.17 0.51 5.02
C GLN A 17 3.04 -0.47 4.62
N ILE A 18 2.25 -0.97 5.58
CA ILE A 18 1.15 -1.91 5.27
C ILE A 18 0.13 -1.26 4.33
N LEU A 19 -0.20 0.01 4.56
CA LEU A 19 -1.15 0.75 3.75
C LEU A 19 -0.63 0.87 2.30
N ASP A 20 0.64 1.21 2.13
CA ASP A 20 1.28 1.25 0.82
C ASP A 20 1.27 -0.11 0.12
N LEU A 21 1.54 -1.18 0.88
CA LEU A 21 1.53 -2.54 0.37
C LEU A 21 0.15 -2.90 -0.17
N LEU A 22 -0.91 -2.68 0.61
CA LEU A 22 -2.29 -2.98 0.21
C LEU A 22 -2.74 -2.11 -0.98
N ALA A 23 -2.38 -0.84 -1.01
CA ALA A 23 -2.69 0.04 -2.12
C ALA A 23 -2.00 -0.40 -3.43
N LEU A 24 -0.76 -0.92 -3.36
CA LEU A 24 -0.04 -1.46 -4.51
C LEU A 24 -0.61 -2.81 -4.97
N THR A 25 -0.90 -3.71 -4.04
CA THR A 25 -1.30 -5.10 -4.37
C THR A 25 -2.80 -5.27 -4.60
N GLY A 26 -3.60 -4.34 -4.08
CA GLY A 26 -5.03 -4.54 -3.90
C GLY A 26 -5.33 -5.50 -2.74
N ASP A 27 -6.63 -5.65 -2.48
CA ASP A 27 -7.22 -6.55 -1.51
C ASP A 27 -8.56 -7.05 -2.07
N SER A 28 -8.60 -8.32 -2.44
CA SER A 28 -9.79 -8.92 -3.04
C SER A 28 -10.93 -9.13 -2.05
N ALA A 29 -10.66 -9.21 -0.75
CA ALA A 29 -11.71 -9.35 0.26
C ALA A 29 -12.53 -8.05 0.37
N ASP A 30 -11.85 -6.91 0.25
CA ASP A 30 -12.43 -5.57 0.38
C ASP A 30 -12.65 -4.86 -0.97
N ASN A 31 -12.51 -5.59 -2.09
CA ASN A 31 -12.64 -5.06 -3.46
C ASN A 31 -11.70 -3.87 -3.76
N ILE A 32 -10.52 -3.85 -3.15
CA ILE A 32 -9.46 -2.87 -3.45
C ILE A 32 -8.71 -3.35 -4.71
N PRO A 33 -8.68 -2.55 -5.79
CA PRO A 33 -8.20 -3.03 -7.08
C PRO A 33 -6.67 -3.17 -7.15
N GLY A 34 -5.93 -2.23 -6.55
CA GLY A 34 -4.47 -2.19 -6.63
C GLY A 34 -3.93 -1.90 -8.04
N VAL A 35 -2.61 -2.06 -8.22
CA VAL A 35 -1.97 -1.90 -9.53
C VAL A 35 -1.95 -3.24 -10.28
N PRO A 36 -2.46 -3.31 -11.53
CA PRO A 36 -2.49 -4.55 -12.29
C PRO A 36 -1.12 -5.23 -12.38
N SER A 37 -1.07 -6.52 -12.05
CA SER A 37 0.14 -7.36 -12.07
C SER A 37 1.22 -6.99 -11.03
N VAL A 38 0.93 -6.13 -10.07
CA VAL A 38 1.80 -5.88 -8.92
C VAL A 38 1.35 -6.78 -7.77
N GLY A 39 2.08 -7.88 -7.56
CA GLY A 39 1.88 -8.75 -6.40
C GLY A 39 2.77 -8.37 -5.20
N PRO A 40 2.59 -9.03 -4.03
CA PRO A 40 3.29 -8.69 -2.80
C PRO A 40 4.81 -8.65 -2.93
N LYS A 41 5.43 -9.61 -3.64
CA LYS A 41 6.88 -9.64 -3.85
C LYS A 41 7.41 -8.40 -4.57
N THR A 42 6.67 -7.92 -5.57
CA THR A 42 7.04 -6.73 -6.35
C THR A 42 6.86 -5.48 -5.49
N ALA A 43 5.72 -5.36 -4.81
CA ALA A 43 5.42 -4.24 -3.93
C ALA A 43 6.43 -4.13 -2.77
N ILE A 44 6.74 -5.23 -2.09
CA ILE A 44 7.75 -5.28 -1.02
C ILE A 44 9.11 -4.78 -1.53
N LYS A 45 9.58 -5.28 -2.69
CA LYS A 45 10.84 -4.83 -3.28
C LYS A 45 10.86 -3.33 -3.55
N TRP A 46 9.76 -2.79 -4.09
CA TRP A 46 9.64 -1.36 -4.34
C TRP A 46 9.59 -0.54 -3.05
N LEU A 47 8.89 -1.00 -2.01
CA LEU A 47 8.81 -0.33 -0.71
C LEU A 47 10.12 -0.43 0.08
N GLU A 48 10.90 -1.48 -0.12
CA GLU A 48 12.25 -1.57 0.42
C GLU A 48 13.16 -0.52 -0.25
N GLN A 49 13.08 -0.39 -1.57
CA GLN A 49 13.93 0.49 -2.36
C GLN A 49 13.54 1.98 -2.24
N PHE A 50 12.26 2.28 -2.41
CA PHE A 50 11.73 3.64 -2.56
C PHE A 50 10.93 4.13 -1.34
N LYS A 51 10.78 3.29 -0.31
CA LYS A 51 10.25 3.60 1.03
C LYS A 51 8.74 3.88 1.12
N SER A 52 8.12 4.52 0.14
CA SER A 52 6.67 4.80 0.11
C SER A 52 6.12 4.82 -1.31
N ILE A 53 4.79 4.89 -1.47
CA ILE A 53 4.15 5.10 -2.78
C ILE A 53 4.62 6.39 -3.46
N GLU A 54 4.78 7.48 -2.72
CA GLU A 54 5.30 8.75 -3.26
C GLU A 54 6.73 8.56 -3.77
N GLY A 55 7.56 7.85 -3.02
CA GLY A 55 8.91 7.49 -3.44
C GLY A 55 8.90 6.62 -4.70
N ILE A 56 7.98 5.66 -4.80
CA ILE A 56 7.78 4.81 -5.99
C ILE A 56 7.39 5.67 -7.19
N LYS A 57 6.41 6.57 -7.04
CA LYS A 57 5.96 7.47 -8.12
C LYS A 57 7.06 8.40 -8.58
N ALA A 58 7.79 9.02 -7.64
CA ALA A 58 8.91 9.91 -7.94
C ALA A 58 10.05 9.23 -8.70
N ASN A 59 10.19 7.90 -8.56
CA ASN A 59 11.23 7.10 -9.21
C ASN A 59 10.68 6.13 -10.25
N ALA A 60 9.43 6.31 -10.71
CA ALA A 60 8.76 5.31 -11.53
C ALA A 60 9.44 5.03 -12.88
N GLU A 61 10.17 6.01 -13.42
CA GLU A 61 10.97 5.85 -14.64
C GLU A 61 12.14 4.87 -14.46
N GLN A 62 12.61 4.64 -13.22
CA GLN A 62 13.64 3.64 -12.92
C GLN A 62 13.07 2.21 -12.91
N ILE A 63 11.74 2.08 -12.83
CA ILE A 63 11.05 0.79 -12.82
C ILE A 63 10.77 0.41 -14.27
N GLY A 64 11.68 -0.38 -14.84
CA GLY A 64 11.62 -0.84 -16.23
C GLY A 64 10.68 -2.03 -16.46
N GLY A 65 10.52 -2.38 -17.73
CA GLY A 65 9.73 -3.53 -18.20
C GLY A 65 8.21 -3.33 -18.05
N LYS A 66 7.46 -4.37 -18.44
CA LYS A 66 5.99 -4.35 -18.50
C LYS A 66 5.32 -4.02 -17.17
N VAL A 67 5.93 -4.41 -16.04
CA VAL A 67 5.37 -4.11 -14.71
C VAL A 67 5.52 -2.63 -14.36
N GLY A 68 6.61 -2.00 -14.81
CA GLY A 68 6.78 -0.56 -14.71
C GLY A 68 5.79 0.19 -15.58
N GLU A 69 5.60 -0.25 -16.83
CA GLU A 69 4.61 0.35 -17.75
C GLU A 69 3.22 0.36 -17.09
N LYS A 70 2.79 -0.80 -16.55
CA LYS A 70 1.54 -0.91 -15.81
C LYS A 70 1.47 0.03 -14.61
N LEU A 71 2.56 0.18 -13.85
CA LEU A 71 2.58 1.12 -12.72
C LEU A 71 2.31 2.56 -13.19
N ARG A 72 3.03 3.04 -14.21
CA ARG A 72 2.87 4.41 -14.73
C ARG A 72 1.52 4.65 -15.38
N GLU A 73 0.93 3.65 -16.02
CA GLU A 73 -0.41 3.72 -16.60
C GLU A 73 -1.54 3.73 -15.57
N ASN A 74 -1.27 3.38 -14.30
CA ASN A 74 -2.29 3.17 -13.28
C ASN A 74 -2.08 4.03 -12.01
N PHE A 75 -1.45 5.19 -12.11
CA PHE A 75 -1.28 6.08 -10.94
C PHE A 75 -2.60 6.55 -10.33
N ASP A 76 -3.59 6.90 -11.16
CA ASP A 76 -4.92 7.29 -10.66
C ASP A 76 -5.61 6.15 -9.90
N LEU A 77 -5.45 4.91 -10.38
CA LEU A 77 -5.98 3.72 -9.71
C LEU A 77 -5.24 3.40 -8.40
N LEU A 78 -3.93 3.64 -8.38
CA LEU A 78 -3.12 3.53 -7.16
C LEU A 78 -3.54 4.58 -6.13
N ASP A 79 -3.80 5.82 -6.55
CA ASP A 79 -4.32 6.87 -5.67
C ASP A 79 -5.69 6.52 -5.08
N LEU A 80 -6.59 6.00 -5.92
CA LEU A 80 -7.88 5.50 -5.45
C LEU A 80 -7.70 4.35 -4.45
N SER A 81 -6.85 3.38 -4.78
CA SER A 81 -6.60 2.22 -3.90
C SER A 81 -6.06 2.67 -2.55
N TYR A 82 -5.12 3.63 -2.55
CA TYR A 82 -4.57 4.25 -1.34
C TYR A 82 -5.65 4.89 -0.46
N GLN A 83 -6.54 5.68 -1.06
CA GLN A 83 -7.65 6.30 -0.33
C GLN A 83 -8.59 5.27 0.29
N LEU A 84 -8.84 4.16 -0.40
CA LEU A 84 -9.77 3.14 0.06
C LEU A 84 -9.21 2.29 1.22
N VAL A 85 -7.88 2.07 1.26
CA VAL A 85 -7.24 1.32 2.36
C VAL A 85 -6.93 2.18 3.58
N GLN A 86 -7.08 3.51 3.47
CA GLN A 86 -6.78 4.42 4.56
C GLN A 86 -7.84 4.36 5.66
N LEU A 87 -7.39 4.14 6.90
CA LEU A 87 -8.24 4.24 8.08
C LEU A 87 -8.64 5.70 8.32
N LYS A 88 -9.94 5.91 8.58
CA LYS A 88 -10.48 7.20 9.02
C LYS A 88 -10.52 7.27 10.53
N PHE A 89 -9.84 8.27 11.09
CA PHE A 89 -9.77 8.52 12.53
C PHE A 89 -10.60 9.74 12.96
N ASP A 90 -11.19 10.46 12.01
CA ASP A 90 -11.99 11.66 12.17
C ASP A 90 -13.50 11.36 12.21
N VAL A 91 -13.87 10.15 12.65
CA VAL A 91 -15.25 9.70 12.74
C VAL A 91 -15.84 10.10 14.10
N GLU A 92 -16.98 10.78 14.09
CA GLU A 92 -17.73 11.05 15.32
C GLU A 92 -18.21 9.73 15.94
N LEU A 93 -17.85 9.51 17.21
CA LEU A 93 -18.28 8.34 17.96
C LEU A 93 -19.55 8.65 18.77
N PRO A 94 -20.53 7.73 18.79
CA PRO A 94 -21.81 7.96 19.47
C PRO A 94 -21.71 7.92 21.00
N CYS A 95 -20.54 7.59 21.56
CA CYS A 95 -20.28 7.58 22.98
C CYS A 95 -18.81 7.95 23.28
N ASP A 96 -18.61 8.52 24.48
CA ASP A 96 -17.29 8.76 25.06
C ASP A 96 -16.98 7.63 26.06
N ILE A 97 -15.74 7.15 26.05
CA ILE A 97 -15.24 6.12 26.98
C ILE A 97 -14.55 6.71 28.21
N PHE A 98 -14.44 8.05 28.28
CA PHE A 98 -13.86 8.79 29.40
C PHE A 98 -14.91 9.52 30.26
N GLY A 99 -16.20 9.17 30.10
CA GLY A 99 -17.30 9.65 30.95
C GLY A 99 -17.21 9.19 32.39
#